data_AF-A0A2A2MRK3-F1
#
_entry.id   AF-A0A2A2MRK3-F1
#
_cell.length_a   1.000
_cell.length_b   1.000
_cell.length_c   1.000
_cell.angle_alpha   90.00
_cell.angle_beta   90.00
_cell.angle_gamma   90.00
#
_symmetry.space_group_name_H-M   'P 1'
#
loop_
_entity.id
_entity.type
_entity.pdbx_description
1 polymer ?
#
loop_
_entity_poly.entity_id
_entity_poly.type
_entity_poly.pdbx_seq_one_letter_code
_entity_poly.pdbx_strand_id
1 'polypeptide(L)'
;MITALELLMLIIPWLIYSGVQQQRLPIQRACRVILPSFVVFLSGLMAGWLCALGVLELNWPTPSLFVGNAWWHLATGPVVFMLYVFVMSEVCRRKRLDES
;
A
#
# COMPACT_ATOMS: atom_id res chain seq x y z
N MET A 1 -16.77 -5.19 0.66
CA MET A 1 -15.93 -4.74 1.80
C MET A 1 -14.44 -4.79 1.47
N ILE A 2 -13.96 -5.87 0.84
CA ILE A 2 -12.55 -6.01 0.42
C ILE A 2 -12.15 -4.90 -0.55
N THR A 3 -12.93 -4.64 -1.60
CA THR A 3 -12.65 -3.58 -2.59
C THR A 3 -12.51 -2.19 -1.97
N ALA A 4 -13.25 -1.90 -0.89
CA ALA A 4 -13.14 -0.64 -0.15
C ALA A 4 -11.81 -0.57 0.63
N LEU A 5 -11.36 -1.68 1.20
CA LEU A 5 -10.08 -1.79 1.88
C LEU A 5 -8.91 -1.60 0.90
N GLU A 6 -9.02 -2.19 -0.29
CA GLU A 6 -8.02 -2.04 -1.36
C GLU A 6 -7.93 -0.61 -1.87
N LEU A 7 -9.08 0.05 -2.05
CA LEU A 7 -9.13 1.47 -2.39
C LEU A 7 -8.48 2.31 -1.28
N LEU A 8 -8.75 1.96 -0.02
CA LEU A 8 -8.14 2.62 1.14
C LEU A 8 -6.62 2.49 1.12
N MET A 9 -6.07 1.33 0.73
CA MET A 9 -4.63 1.10 0.59
C MET A 9 -3.98 1.97 -0.49
N LEU A 10 -4.73 2.41 -1.50
CA LEU A 10 -4.24 3.38 -2.49
C LEU A 10 -4.38 4.81 -2.01
N ILE A 11 -5.49 5.12 -1.33
CA ILE A 11 -5.80 6.47 -0.85
C ILE A 11 -4.91 6.87 0.33
N ILE A 12 -4.57 5.96 1.25
CA ILE A 12 -3.72 6.25 2.41
C ILE A 12 -2.35 6.84 1.99
N PRO A 13 -1.54 6.17 1.16
CA PRO A 13 -0.24 6.71 0.74
C PRO A 13 -0.40 8.04 0.00
N TRP A 14 -1.46 8.23 -0.78
CA TRP A 14 -1.75 9.51 -1.43
C TRP A 14 -2.06 10.64 -0.44
N LEU A 15 -2.91 10.37 0.55
CA LEU A 15 -3.24 11.32 1.62
C LEU A 15 -2.02 11.67 2.47
N ILE A 16 -1.17 10.69 2.78
CA ILE A 16 0.07 10.89 3.53
C ILE A 16 1.02 11.77 2.71
N TYR A 17 1.21 11.45 1.42
CA TYR A 17 2.05 12.26 0.53
C TYR A 17 1.56 13.72 0.48
N SER A 18 0.27 13.93 0.23
CA SER A 18 -0.33 15.28 0.17
C SER A 18 -0.21 16.02 1.50
N GLY A 19 -0.52 15.36 2.62
CA GLY A 19 -0.47 15.97 3.95
C GLY A 19 0.95 16.34 4.40
N VAL A 20 1.94 15.52 4.04
CA VAL A 20 3.35 15.81 4.31
C VAL A 20 3.87 16.92 3.39
N GLN A 21 3.46 16.94 2.12
CA GLN A 21 3.81 18.03 1.20
C GLN A 21 3.27 19.38 1.67
N GLN A 22 2.03 19.42 2.16
CA GLN A 22 1.40 20.63 2.67
C GLN A 22 1.82 21.02 4.10
N GLN A 23 2.78 20.31 4.71
CA GLN A 23 3.20 20.48 6.11
C GLN A 23 2.05 20.40 7.14
N ARG A 24 0.91 19.82 6.74
CA ARG A 24 -0.29 19.64 7.59
C ARG A 24 -0.15 18.43 8.52
N LEU A 25 0.74 17.51 8.18
CA LEU A 25 0.93 16.24 8.88
C LEU A 25 2.35 16.14 9.44
N PRO A 26 2.51 16.03 10.77
CA PRO A 26 3.82 15.82 11.37
C PRO A 26 4.36 14.44 10.98
N ILE A 27 5.66 14.39 10.66
CA ILE A 27 6.34 13.20 10.14
C ILE A 27 6.13 11.97 11.03
N GLN A 28 6.16 12.13 12.36
CA GLN A 28 5.93 11.03 13.29
C GLN A 28 4.54 10.38 13.11
N ARG A 29 3.50 11.16 12.81
CA ARG A 29 2.16 10.64 12.53
C ARG A 29 2.11 9.99 11.15
N ALA A 30 2.73 10.60 10.14
CA ALA A 30 2.84 10.01 8.80
C ALA A 30 3.50 8.61 8.85
N CYS A 31 4.63 8.48 9.56
CA CYS A 31 5.31 7.20 9.76
C CYS A 31 4.44 6.16 10.50
N ARG A 32 3.75 6.56 11.58
CA ARG A 32 2.88 5.65 12.34
C ARG A 32 1.70 5.12 11.53
N VAL A 33 1.26 5.84 10.49
CA VAL A 33 0.14 5.40 9.64
C VAL A 33 0.66 4.61 8.44
N ILE A 34 1.74 5.04 7.80
CA ILE A 34 2.23 4.40 6.58
C ILE A 34 2.85 3.02 6.84
N LEU A 35 3.56 2.83 7.96
CA LEU A 35 4.18 1.54 8.30
C LEU A 35 3.16 0.40 8.43
N PRO A 36 2.13 0.50 9.31
CA PRO A 36 1.16 -0.58 9.44
C PRO A 36 0.37 -0.75 8.14
N SER A 37 0.04 0.33 7.43
CA SER A 37 -0.62 0.24 6.13
C SER A 37 0.20 -0.54 5.11
N PHE A 38 1.51 -0.33 5.07
CA PHE A 38 2.43 -1.07 4.22
C PHE A 38 2.52 -2.55 4.61
N VAL A 39 2.54 -2.88 5.91
CA VAL A 39 2.56 -4.28 6.37
C VAL A 39 1.28 -5.02 5.98
N VAL A 40 0.11 -4.39 6.13
CA VAL A 40 -1.17 -4.99 5.72
C VAL A 40 -1.23 -5.12 4.19
N PHE A 41 -0.69 -4.16 3.45
CA PHE A 41 -0.56 -4.28 2.00
C PHE A 41 0.34 -5.47 1.60
N LEU A 42 1.49 -5.63 2.25
CA LEU A 42 2.44 -6.70 1.97
C LEU A 42 1.83 -8.08 2.25
N SER A 43 1.08 -8.24 3.33
CA SER A 43 0.41 -9.51 3.64
C SER A 43 -0.70 -9.83 2.63
N GLY A 44 -1.48 -8.82 2.22
CA GLY A 44 -2.47 -8.95 1.15
C GLY A 44 -1.84 -9.30 -0.20
N LEU A 45 -0.69 -8.68 -0.52
CA LEU A 45 0.10 -8.95 -1.71
C LEU A 45 0.57 -10.41 -1.76
N MET A 46 1.17 -10.90 -0.67
CA MET A 46 1.65 -12.28 -0.59
C MET A 46 0.48 -13.27 -0.71
N ALA A 47 -0.64 -13.00 -0.05
CA ALA A 47 -1.84 -13.82 -0.19
C ALA A 47 -2.36 -13.83 -1.64
N GLY A 48 -2.35 -12.67 -2.31
CA GLY A 48 -2.75 -12.52 -3.71
C GLY A 48 -1.85 -13.30 -4.67
N TRP A 49 -0.54 -13.25 -4.47
CA TRP A 49 0.42 -14.02 -5.27
C TRP A 49 0.32 -15.52 -5.03
N LEU A 50 0.10 -15.96 -3.78
CA LEU A 50 -0.14 -17.37 -3.47
C LEU A 50 -1.41 -17.91 -4.15
N CYS A 51 -2.46 -17.09 -4.26
CA CYS A 51 -3.67 -17.43 -5.03
C CYS A 51 -3.38 -17.47 -6.53
N ALA A 52 -2.71 -16.45 -7.07
CA ALA A 52 -2.40 -16.35 -8.51
C ALA A 52 -1.48 -17.50 -9.00
N LEU A 53 -0.58 -17.99 -8.14
CA LEU A 53 0.29 -19.13 -8.42
C LEU A 53 -0.41 -20.49 -8.24
N GLY A 54 -1.69 -20.52 -7.85
CA GLY A 54 -2.46 -21.74 -7.66
C GLY A 54 -2.07 -22.55 -6.42
N VAL A 55 -1.30 -21.96 -5.49
CA VAL A 55 -0.91 -22.61 -4.23
C VAL A 55 -2.10 -22.66 -3.26
N LEU A 56 -2.99 -21.67 -3.34
CA LEU A 56 -4.22 -21.58 -2.57
C LEU A 56 -5.42 -21.31 -3.49
N GLU A 57 -6.37 -22.24 -3.57
CA GLU A 57 -7.66 -21.99 -4.22
C GLU A 57 -8.61 -21.32 -3.24
N LEU A 58 -8.54 -19.99 -3.13
CA LEU A 58 -9.57 -19.21 -2.45
C LEU A 58 -10.63 -18.78 -3.46
N ASN A 59 -11.79 -19.43 -3.41
CA ASN A 59 -13.02 -18.97 -4.07
C ASN A 59 -13.53 -17.71 -3.37
N TRP A 60 -12.91 -16.57 -3.66
CA TRP A 60 -13.38 -15.28 -3.17
C TRP A 60 -14.67 -14.87 -3.89
N PRO A 61 -15.76 -14.61 -3.15
CA PRO A 61 -17.06 -14.27 -3.76
C PRO A 61 -17.10 -12.86 -4.39
N THR A 62 -16.03 -12.08 -4.27
CA THR A 62 -15.96 -10.69 -4.75
C THR A 62 -14.64 -10.42 -5.46
N PRO A 63 -14.66 -9.65 -6.58
CA PRO A 63 -13.46 -9.27 -7.30
C PRO A 63 -12.58 -8.36 -6.42
N SER A 64 -11.30 -8.72 -6.32
CA SER A 64 -10.25 -7.99 -5.59
C SER A 64 -9.16 -7.59 -6.58
N LEU A 65 -8.58 -6.40 -6.43
CA LEU A 65 -7.49 -5.87 -7.27
C LEU A 65 -6.14 -6.55 -6.96
N PHE A 66 -5.94 -7.01 -5.72
CA PHE A 66 -4.71 -7.63 -5.27
C PHE A 66 -4.79 -9.15 -5.15
N VAL A 67 -5.98 -9.71 -4.94
CA VAL A 67 -6.20 -11.13 -4.69
C VAL A 67 -7.12 -11.71 -5.76
N GLY A 68 -6.61 -12.67 -6.52
CA GLY A 68 -7.38 -13.40 -7.51
C GLY A 68 -6.50 -14.26 -8.40
N ASN A 69 -7.14 -15.06 -9.26
CA ASN A 69 -6.45 -16.03 -10.11
C ASN A 69 -5.99 -15.43 -11.45
N ALA A 70 -6.23 -14.15 -11.68
CA ALA A 70 -5.82 -13.49 -12.92
C ALA A 70 -4.36 -13.04 -12.86
N TRP A 71 -3.63 -13.24 -13.97
CA TRP A 71 -2.21 -12.91 -14.09
C TRP A 71 -1.89 -11.43 -13.85
N TRP A 72 -2.84 -10.51 -14.08
CA TRP A 72 -2.62 -9.09 -13.86
C TRP A 72 -2.50 -8.71 -12.37
N HIS A 73 -2.98 -9.54 -11.44
CA HIS A 73 -2.75 -9.33 -9.99
C HIS A 73 -1.26 -9.41 -9.61
N LEU A 74 -0.46 -10.16 -10.39
CA LEU A 74 0.99 -10.21 -10.22
C LEU A 74 1.64 -8.86 -10.58
N ALA A 75 1.03 -8.08 -11.48
CA ALA A 75 1.56 -6.80 -11.94
C ALA A 75 1.05 -5.59 -11.15
N THR A 76 -0.19 -5.62 -10.65
CA THR A 76 -0.76 -4.53 -9.83
C THR A 76 -0.04 -4.39 -8.49
N GLY A 77 0.40 -5.51 -7.93
CA GLY A 77 1.17 -5.54 -6.69
C GLY A 77 2.45 -4.68 -6.70
N PRO A 78 3.41 -4.93 -7.61
CA PRO A 78 4.63 -4.15 -7.75
C PRO A 78 4.38 -2.64 -7.96
N VAL A 79 3.33 -2.27 -8.69
CA VAL A 79 2.99 -0.86 -8.93
C VAL A 79 2.62 -0.16 -7.62
N VAL A 80 1.79 -0.79 -6.80
CA VAL A 80 1.37 -0.22 -5.51
C VAL A 80 2.51 -0.28 -4.50
N PHE A 81 3.36 -1.31 -4.55
CA PHE A 81 4.59 -1.36 -3.77
C PHE A 81 5.51 -0.17 -4.06
N MET A 82 5.73 0.15 -5.34
CA MET A 82 6.53 1.30 -5.76
C MET A 82 5.94 2.62 -5.23
N LEU A 83 4.61 2.74 -5.21
CA LEU A 83 3.93 3.91 -4.63
C LEU A 83 4.23 4.06 -3.14
N TYR A 84 4.14 2.98 -2.35
CA TYR A 84 4.50 3.02 -0.93
C TYR A 84 5.96 3.37 -0.69
N VAL A 85 6.89 2.79 -1.45
CA VAL A 85 8.33 3.10 -1.37
C VAL A 85 8.60 4.56 -1.70
N PHE A 86 7.94 5.10 -2.73
CA PHE A 86 8.06 6.50 -3.12
C PHE A 86 7.59 7.43 -1.99
N VAL A 87 6.40 7.18 -1.43
CA VAL A 87 5.87 8.02 -0.35
C VAL A 87 6.74 7.91 0.91
N MET A 88 7.20 6.71 1.29
CA MET A 88 8.14 6.56 2.40
C MET A 88 9.45 7.32 2.18
N SER A 89 10.01 7.26 0.96
CA SER A 89 11.22 7.98 0.61
C SER A 89 11.05 9.49 0.78
N GLU A 90 9.89 10.02 0.40
CA GLU A 90 9.59 11.44 0.58
C GLU A 90 9.38 11.84 2.04
N VAL A 91 8.71 11.00 2.83
CA VAL A 91 8.59 11.21 4.28
C VAL A 91 9.97 11.25 4.94
N CYS A 92 10.87 10.34 4.56
CA CYS A 92 12.25 10.30 5.05
C CYS A 92 13.08 11.51 4.59
N ARG A 93 12.92 11.97 3.34
CA ARG A 93 13.61 13.16 2.83
C ARG A 93 13.21 14.41 3.60
N ARG A 94 11.90 14.59 3.84
CA ARG A 94 11.34 15.69 4.66
C ARG A 94 11.88 15.66 6.08
N LYS A 95 11.92 14.48 6.71
CA LYS A 95 12.52 14.33 8.05
C LYS A 95 13.94 14.87 8.13
N ARG A 96 14.75 14.57 7.12
CA ARG A 96 16.14 15.00 7.07
C ARG A 96 16.30 16.52 6.90
N LEU A 97 15.33 17.17 6.24
CA LEU A 97 15.29 18.62 6.06
C LEU A 97 14.81 19.37 7.31
N ASP A 98 13.91 18.78 8.10
CA ASP A 98 13.45 19.39 9.36
C ASP A 98 14.50 19.26 10.49
N GLU A 99 15.45 18.32 10.36
CA GLU A 99 16.56 18.10 11.30
C GLU A 99 17.84 18.89 10.93
N SER A 100 17.88 19.58 9.79
CA SER A 100 19.02 20.38 9.28
C SER A 100 18.81 21.88 9.44
#